data_AF-A0A977KUR7-F1
#
_entry.id   AF-A0A977KUR7-F1
#
_cell.length_a   1.000
_cell.length_b   1.000
_cell.length_c   1.000
_cell.angle_alpha   90.00
_cell.angle_beta   90.00
_cell.angle_gamma   90.00
#
_symmetry.space_group_name_H-M   'P 1'
#
loop_
_entity.id
_entity.type
_entity.pdbx_description
1 polymer ?
#
loop_
_entity_poly.entity_id
_entity_poly.type
_entity_poly.pdbx_seq_one_letter_code
_entity_poly.pdbx_strand_id
1 'polypeptide(L)'
;MTETAEANIPNHFLGINPEEINKKLVSWGVSLDEIVQKLASLGLPGIVFIIAVSASSATAYPAIYALFGLGGPLGLVGGLGVLGISTIIGDIVTGYGIEALLKAVYLKRRETETQEYLIKEVDGLPISQVLKLNLKNAIEVEIASKEPVTPREVEIAEE
;
A
#
# COMPACT_ATOMS: atom_id res chain seq x y z
N MET A 1 33.75 -22.75 -24.71
CA MET A 1 33.07 -23.58 -23.68
C MET A 1 33.60 -23.06 -22.35
N THR A 2 33.04 -21.93 -21.89
CA THR A 2 31.85 -21.82 -21.01
C THR A 2 32.16 -22.28 -19.59
N GLU A 3 32.45 -21.32 -18.73
CA GLU A 3 31.90 -21.31 -17.38
C GLU A 3 31.77 -19.85 -16.96
N THR A 4 30.65 -19.23 -17.35
CA THR A 4 30.20 -18.00 -16.71
C THR A 4 29.80 -18.38 -15.30
N ALA A 5 30.66 -18.08 -14.32
CA ALA A 5 30.33 -18.16 -12.92
C ALA A 5 29.09 -17.30 -12.68
N GLU A 6 27.95 -17.98 -12.57
CA GLU A 6 26.69 -17.40 -12.15
C GLU A 6 26.93 -16.85 -10.75
N ALA A 7 27.07 -15.53 -10.66
CA ALA A 7 27.15 -14.85 -9.38
C ALA A 7 25.83 -15.12 -8.66
N ASN A 8 25.84 -16.09 -7.75
CA ASN A 8 24.80 -16.32 -6.77
C ASN A 8 24.74 -15.07 -5.89
N ILE A 9 24.03 -14.04 -6.36
CA ILE A 9 23.71 -12.87 -5.56
C ILE A 9 22.77 -13.40 -4.48
N PRO A 10 23.21 -13.48 -3.21
CA PRO A 10 22.34 -13.97 -2.16
C PRO A 10 21.10 -13.07 -2.14
N ASN A 11 19.92 -13.67 -1.92
CA ASN A 11 18.65 -12.95 -1.68
C ASN A 11 18.69 -12.02 -0.44
N HIS A 12 19.87 -11.72 0.09
CA HIS A 12 20.21 -10.96 1.27
C HIS A 12 21.17 -9.81 0.87
N PHE A 13 20.78 -8.95 -0.07
CA PHE A 13 21.56 -7.74 -0.37
C PHE A 13 21.30 -6.63 0.67
N LEU A 14 20.11 -6.61 1.30
CA LEU A 14 19.72 -5.61 2.32
C LEU A 14 19.31 -6.19 3.69
N GLY A 15 19.33 -7.53 3.86
CA GLY A 15 18.89 -8.16 5.12
C GLY A 15 17.40 -8.01 5.44
N ILE A 16 16.57 -7.65 4.45
CA ILE A 16 15.12 -7.47 4.60
C ILE A 16 14.39 -8.65 3.94
N ASN A 17 13.63 -9.42 4.72
CA ASN A 17 12.82 -10.56 4.24
C ASN A 17 11.31 -10.29 4.47
N PRO A 18 10.44 -10.44 3.44
CA PRO A 18 8.98 -10.38 3.55
C PRO A 18 8.37 -11.08 4.77
N GLU A 19 8.81 -12.31 5.05
CA GLU A 19 8.34 -13.13 6.17
C GLU A 19 8.76 -12.54 7.52
N GLU A 20 9.95 -11.94 7.56
CA GLU A 20 10.50 -11.33 8.77
C GLU A 20 9.82 -10.00 9.07
N ILE A 21 9.47 -9.21 8.04
CA ILE A 21 8.63 -8.01 8.18
C ILE A 21 7.27 -8.39 8.79
N ASN A 22 6.61 -9.44 8.28
CA ASN A 22 5.33 -9.87 8.83
C ASN A 22 5.46 -10.32 10.29
N LYS A 23 6.47 -11.13 10.62
CA LYS A 23 6.75 -11.55 12.01
C LYS A 23 7.01 -10.36 12.94
N LYS A 24 7.79 -9.38 12.48
CA LYS A 24 8.10 -8.14 13.21
C LYS A 24 6.82 -7.35 13.49
N LEU A 25 5.97 -7.15 12.48
CA LEU A 25 4.68 -6.47 12.64
C LEU A 25 3.76 -7.20 13.64
N VAL A 26 3.61 -8.52 13.49
CA VAL A 26 2.77 -9.33 14.39
C VAL A 26 3.29 -9.26 15.83
N SER A 27 4.61 -9.24 16.03
CA SER A 27 5.21 -9.06 17.37
C SER A 27 4.90 -7.69 18.00
N TRP A 28 4.65 -6.67 17.18
CA TRP A 28 4.19 -5.36 17.60
C TRP A 28 2.66 -5.29 17.77
N GLY A 29 1.94 -6.40 17.54
CA GLY A 29 0.49 -6.46 17.63
C GLY A 29 -0.24 -5.85 16.43
N VAL A 30 0.44 -5.66 15.29
CA VAL A 30 -0.15 -5.14 14.05
C VAL A 30 -0.01 -6.14 12.91
N SER A 31 -0.97 -6.16 11.99
CA SER A 31 -0.93 -7.04 10.81
C SER A 31 -0.76 -6.24 9.52
N LEU A 32 -0.22 -6.88 8.47
CA LEU A 32 -0.11 -6.25 7.14
C LEU A 32 -1.48 -5.83 6.60
N ASP A 33 -2.51 -6.66 6.79
CA ASP A 33 -3.88 -6.36 6.38
C ASP A 33 -4.42 -5.11 7.07
N GLU A 34 -4.18 -4.96 8.38
CA GLU A 34 -4.60 -3.78 9.12
C GLU A 34 -3.89 -2.51 8.62
N ILE A 35 -2.59 -2.60 8.31
CA ILE A 35 -1.85 -1.47 7.72
C ILE A 35 -2.42 -1.09 6.36
N VAL A 36 -2.69 -2.08 5.50
CA VAL A 36 -3.32 -1.87 4.18
C VAL A 36 -4.71 -1.26 4.34
N GLN A 37 -5.52 -1.74 5.29
CA GLN A 37 -6.85 -1.20 5.58
C GLN A 37 -6.78 0.24 6.08
N LYS A 38 -5.84 0.56 6.98
CA LYS A 38 -5.64 1.94 7.45
C LYS A 38 -5.24 2.85 6.28
N LEU A 39 -4.31 2.42 5.43
CA LEU A 39 -3.88 3.20 4.26
C LEU A 39 -5.02 3.36 3.24
N ALA A 40 -5.83 2.33 3.01
CA ALA A 40 -7.01 2.37 2.17
C ALA A 40 -8.07 3.33 2.72
N SER A 41 -8.30 3.33 4.04
CA SER A 41 -9.26 4.21 4.70
C SER A 41 -8.91 5.70 4.62
N LEU A 42 -7.63 6.02 4.41
CA LEU A 42 -7.18 7.39 4.16
C LEU A 42 -7.48 7.86 2.73
N GLY A 43 -7.83 6.95 1.81
CA GLY A 43 -8.10 7.25 0.41
C GLY A 43 -6.85 7.75 -0.33
N LEU A 44 -7.04 8.70 -1.25
CA LEU A 44 -5.96 9.31 -2.03
C LEU A 44 -4.82 9.89 -1.17
N PRO A 45 -5.06 10.59 -0.04
CA PRO A 45 -4.00 10.98 0.88
C PRO A 45 -3.07 9.84 1.33
N GLY A 46 -3.61 8.64 1.56
CA GLY A 46 -2.82 7.46 1.90
C GLY A 46 -1.91 7.00 0.76
N ILE A 47 -2.42 7.02 -0.48
CA ILE A 47 -1.65 6.69 -1.68
C ILE A 47 -0.49 7.69 -1.90
N VAL A 48 -0.78 8.98 -1.79
CA VAL A 48 0.24 10.03 -1.93
C VAL A 48 1.31 9.89 -0.85
N PHE A 49 0.91 9.53 0.38
CA PHE A 49 1.86 9.27 1.46
C PHE A 49 2.80 8.10 1.16
N ILE A 50 2.29 6.96 0.67
CA ILE A 50 3.12 5.82 0.26
C ILE A 50 4.14 6.24 -0.80
N ILE A 51 3.69 6.98 -1.82
CA ILE A 51 4.57 7.47 -2.89
C ILE A 51 5.63 8.41 -2.32
N ALA A 52 5.26 9.33 -1.44
CA ALA A 52 6.18 10.26 -0.81
C ALA A 52 7.24 9.55 0.03
N VAL A 53 6.85 8.58 0.86
CA VAL A 53 7.78 7.77 1.66
C VAL A 53 8.71 6.97 0.75
N SER A 54 8.17 6.36 -0.31
CA SER A 54 8.96 5.55 -1.25
C SER A 54 9.95 6.37 -2.08
N ALA A 55 9.59 7.61 -2.41
CA ALA A 55 10.45 8.54 -3.15
C ALA A 55 11.44 9.29 -2.23
N SER A 56 11.21 9.30 -0.92
CA SER A 56 12.08 9.97 0.04
C SER A 56 13.35 9.18 0.29
N SER A 57 14.51 9.83 0.15
CA SER A 57 15.74 9.36 0.78
C SER A 57 15.75 9.84 2.23
N ALA A 58 16.20 8.99 3.16
CA ALA A 58 16.01 9.14 4.62
C ALA A 58 16.72 10.35 5.29
N THR A 59 17.09 11.40 4.56
CA THR A 59 17.77 12.61 5.08
C THR A 59 16.79 13.67 5.63
N ALA A 60 15.54 13.31 5.88
CA ALA A 60 14.44 14.22 6.19
C ALA A 60 14.36 14.68 7.66
N TYR A 61 15.49 14.87 8.35
CA TYR A 61 15.53 15.48 9.70
C TYR A 61 14.70 16.79 9.79
N PRO A 62 14.71 17.70 8.80
CA PRO A 62 13.91 18.93 8.85
C PRO A 62 12.38 18.69 8.79
N ALA A 63 11.92 17.62 8.15
CA ALA A 63 10.49 17.32 8.00
C ALA A 63 9.87 16.85 9.32
N ILE A 64 10.66 16.12 10.14
CA ILE A 64 10.28 15.72 11.50
C ILE A 64 9.96 16.98 12.33
N TYR A 65 10.87 17.95 12.36
CA TYR A 65 10.67 19.21 13.09
C TYR A 65 9.50 20.05 12.55
N ALA A 66 9.25 20.03 11.24
CA ALA A 66 8.10 20.71 10.63
C ALA A 66 6.76 20.09 11.08
N LEU A 67 6.72 18.76 11.26
CA LEU A 67 5.51 18.04 11.71
C LEU A 67 5.21 18.33 13.19
N PHE A 68 6.24 18.46 14.03
CA PHE A 68 6.10 18.96 15.41
C PHE A 68 5.63 20.42 15.48
N GLY A 69 6.01 21.24 14.49
CA GLY A 69 5.67 22.67 14.42
C GLY A 69 4.22 22.97 14.01
N LEU A 70 3.47 21.98 13.52
CA LEU A 70 2.13 22.16 12.95
C LEU A 70 0.98 22.25 13.99
N GLY A 71 1.30 22.30 15.29
CA GLY A 71 0.36 22.75 16.32
C GLY A 71 0.21 21.82 17.52
N GLY A 72 0.99 22.08 18.57
CA GLY A 72 0.73 21.59 19.94
C GLY A 72 1.00 20.09 20.18
N PRO A 73 0.56 19.53 21.33
CA PRO A 73 0.82 18.13 21.71
C PRO A 73 0.23 17.11 20.71
N LEU A 74 -0.79 17.49 19.94
CA LEU A 74 -1.33 16.66 18.86
C LEU A 74 -0.37 16.56 17.66
N GLY A 75 0.44 17.58 17.39
CA GLY A 75 1.51 17.53 16.40
C GLY A 75 2.62 16.53 16.77
N LEU A 76 2.91 16.40 18.07
CA LEU A 76 3.86 15.39 18.58
C LEU A 76 3.32 13.96 18.42
N VAL A 77 2.09 13.71 18.87
CA VAL A 77 1.47 12.38 18.78
C VAL A 77 1.19 11.97 17.33
N GLY A 78 0.62 12.89 16.54
CA GLY A 78 0.38 12.67 15.11
C GLY A 78 1.68 12.49 14.33
N GLY A 79 2.69 13.31 14.65
CA GLY A 79 4.01 13.21 14.02
C GLY A 79 4.70 11.88 14.28
N LEU A 80 4.69 11.40 15.52
CA LEU A 80 5.21 10.06 15.86
C LEU A 80 4.41 8.94 15.18
N GLY A 81 3.09 9.08 15.07
CA GLY A 81 2.25 8.12 14.34
C GLY A 81 2.64 8.03 12.85
N VAL A 82 2.78 9.17 12.18
CA VAL A 82 3.21 9.24 10.78
C VAL A 82 4.61 8.66 10.60
N LEU A 83 5.54 8.96 11.53
CA LEU A 83 6.91 8.41 11.48
C LEU A 83 6.92 6.89 11.65
N GLY A 84 6.18 6.36 12.63
CA GLY A 84 6.07 4.92 12.84
C GLY A 84 5.50 4.19 11.61
N ILE A 85 4.44 4.74 11.02
CA ILE A 85 3.84 4.17 9.79
C ILE A 85 4.82 4.29 8.62
N SER A 86 5.56 5.40 8.48
CA SER A 86 6.53 5.59 7.40
C SER A 86 7.65 4.55 7.42
N THR A 87 8.14 4.16 8.61
CA THR A 87 9.14 3.10 8.75
C THR A 87 8.58 1.75 8.30
N ILE A 88 7.35 1.42 8.68
CA ILE A 88 6.68 0.19 8.25
C ILE A 88 6.50 0.17 6.73
N ILE A 89 6.06 1.30 6.13
CA ILE A 89 5.95 1.42 4.67
C ILE A 89 7.31 1.24 4.01
N GLY A 90 8.38 1.83 4.55
CA GLY A 90 9.74 1.65 4.04
C GLY A 90 10.19 0.18 4.06
N ASP A 91 9.94 -0.53 5.17
CA ASP A 91 10.21 -1.96 5.29
C ASP A 91 9.39 -2.77 4.24
N ILE A 92 8.10 -2.46 4.08
CA ILE A 92 7.24 -3.14 3.08
C ILE A 92 7.71 -2.85 1.66
N VAL A 93 8.03 -1.60 1.32
CA VAL A 93 8.45 -1.20 -0.02
C VAL A 93 9.79 -1.83 -0.38
N THR A 94 10.71 -1.95 0.57
CA THR A 94 12.01 -2.60 0.35
C THR A 94 11.89 -4.13 0.25
N GLY A 95 10.95 -4.75 0.97
CA GLY A 95 10.75 -6.21 0.95
C GLY A 95 9.84 -6.73 -0.17
N TYR A 96 8.73 -6.04 -0.44
CA TYR A 96 7.67 -6.46 -1.37
C TYR A 96 7.61 -5.60 -2.65
N GLY A 97 8.22 -4.41 -2.63
CA GLY A 97 8.10 -3.44 -3.71
C GLY A 97 6.88 -2.53 -3.57
N ILE A 98 7.00 -1.30 -4.09
CA ILE A 98 5.92 -0.31 -4.09
C ILE A 98 4.69 -0.78 -4.87
N GLU A 99 4.88 -1.55 -5.94
CA GLU A 99 3.77 -2.05 -6.77
C GLU A 99 2.85 -2.97 -5.99
N ALA A 100 3.40 -3.92 -5.23
CA ALA A 100 2.61 -4.86 -4.43
C ALA A 100 1.80 -4.12 -3.36
N LEU A 101 2.41 -3.16 -2.68
CA LEU A 101 1.75 -2.36 -1.66
C LEU A 101 0.60 -1.52 -2.24
N LEU A 102 0.86 -0.79 -3.34
CA LEU A 102 -0.17 0.03 -3.98
C LEU A 102 -1.32 -0.83 -4.52
N LYS A 103 -1.02 -1.99 -5.13
CA LYS A 103 -2.07 -2.94 -5.54
C LYS A 103 -2.93 -3.36 -4.35
N ALA A 104 -2.33 -3.80 -3.25
CA ALA A 104 -3.08 -4.22 -2.06
C ALA A 104 -4.01 -3.12 -1.54
N VAL A 105 -3.54 -1.87 -1.48
CA VAL A 105 -4.35 -0.72 -1.04
C VAL A 105 -5.48 -0.42 -2.03
N TYR A 106 -5.21 -0.43 -3.34
CA TYR A 106 -6.25 -0.21 -4.36
C TYR A 106 -7.29 -1.32 -4.35
N LEU A 107 -6.89 -2.59 -4.25
CA LEU A 107 -7.81 -3.72 -4.13
C LEU A 107 -8.68 -3.60 -2.88
N LYS A 108 -8.11 -3.15 -1.75
CA LYS A 108 -8.92 -2.89 -0.55
C LYS A 108 -9.93 -1.76 -0.77
N ARG A 109 -9.55 -0.68 -1.45
CA ARG A 109 -10.46 0.44 -1.80
C ARG A 109 -11.53 0.05 -2.82
N ARG A 110 -11.32 -0.97 -3.65
CA ARG A 110 -12.34 -1.51 -4.58
C ARG A 110 -13.55 -2.08 -3.86
N GLU A 111 -13.43 -2.44 -2.58
CA GLU A 111 -14.57 -2.89 -1.77
C GLU A 111 -15.56 -1.75 -1.48
N THR A 112 -15.10 -0.50 -1.48
CA THR A 112 -15.89 0.68 -1.10
C THR A 112 -16.08 1.70 -2.22
N GLU A 113 -15.25 1.65 -3.27
CA GLU A 113 -15.19 2.66 -4.34
C GLU A 113 -15.29 2.03 -5.74
N THR A 114 -15.80 2.80 -6.71
CA THR A 114 -16.02 2.28 -8.07
C THR A 114 -14.72 2.16 -8.86
N GLN A 115 -14.74 1.28 -9.86
CA GLN A 115 -13.58 1.01 -10.70
C GLN A 115 -13.12 2.25 -11.46
N GLU A 116 -14.07 2.95 -12.06
CA GLU A 116 -13.83 4.09 -12.93
C GLU A 116 -13.21 5.24 -12.15
N TYR A 117 -13.64 5.41 -10.89
CA TYR A 117 -13.08 6.37 -9.98
C TYR A 117 -11.60 6.07 -9.69
N LEU A 118 -11.29 4.83 -9.32
CA LEU A 118 -9.93 4.43 -8.98
C LEU A 118 -8.99 4.46 -10.18
N ILE A 119 -9.45 4.06 -11.37
CA ILE A 119 -8.65 4.16 -12.61
C ILE A 119 -8.33 5.62 -12.94
N LYS A 120 -9.32 6.52 -12.81
CA LYS A 120 -9.13 7.96 -13.03
C LYS A 120 -8.19 8.57 -11.99
N GLU A 121 -8.25 8.10 -10.75
CA GLU A 121 -7.34 8.52 -9.69
C GLU A 121 -5.89 8.12 -10.01
N VAL A 122 -5.66 6.86 -10.43
CA VAL A 122 -4.33 6.35 -10.82
C VAL A 122 -3.71 7.18 -11.94
N ASP A 123 -4.51 7.70 -12.88
CA ASP A 123 -4.03 8.59 -13.94
C ASP A 123 -3.42 9.90 -13.41
N GLY A 124 -3.98 10.43 -12.33
CA GLY A 124 -3.51 11.66 -11.67
C GLY A 124 -2.25 11.49 -10.82
N LEU A 125 -1.80 10.26 -10.57
CA LEU A 125 -0.67 10.02 -9.67
C LEU A 125 0.69 10.39 -10.31
N PRO A 126 1.63 10.95 -9.53
CA PRO A 126 2.99 11.26 -9.98
C PRO A 126 3.89 10.00 -9.93
N ILE A 127 3.52 8.95 -10.66
CA ILE A 127 4.24 7.68 -10.75
C ILE A 127 4.53 7.30 -12.20
N SER A 128 5.38 6.30 -12.42
CA SER A 128 5.75 5.84 -13.77
C SER A 128 4.55 5.28 -14.53
N GLN A 129 4.55 5.44 -15.87
CA GLN A 129 3.48 4.93 -16.72
C GLN A 129 3.30 3.41 -16.61
N VAL A 130 4.42 2.67 -16.48
CA VAL A 130 4.39 1.21 -16.29
C VAL A 130 3.65 0.86 -14.99
N LEU A 131 3.93 1.57 -13.90
CA LEU A 131 3.26 1.32 -12.63
C LEU A 131 1.77 1.66 -12.71
N LYS A 132 1.38 2.75 -13.39
CA LYS A 132 -0.04 3.06 -13.65
C LYS A 132 -0.75 1.93 -14.38
N LEU A 133 -0.14 1.40 -15.44
CA LEU A 133 -0.71 0.28 -16.20
C LEU A 133 -0.86 -0.96 -15.32
N ASN A 134 0.15 -1.30 -14.52
CA ASN A 134 0.09 -2.45 -13.62
C ASN A 134 -1.01 -2.31 -12.55
N LEU A 135 -1.23 -1.10 -12.03
CA LEU A 135 -2.31 -0.82 -11.07
C LEU A 135 -3.69 -0.93 -11.72
N LYS A 136 -3.88 -0.34 -12.90
CA LYS A 136 -5.15 -0.44 -13.66
C LYS A 136 -5.48 -1.89 -13.98
N ASN A 137 -4.50 -2.66 -14.46
CA ASN A 137 -4.68 -4.08 -14.74
C ASN A 137 -5.11 -4.85 -13.48
N ALA A 138 -4.50 -4.57 -12.32
CA ALA A 138 -4.90 -5.22 -11.07
C ALA A 138 -6.34 -4.85 -10.65
N ILE A 139 -6.73 -3.59 -10.82
CA ILE A 139 -8.07 -3.07 -10.53
C ILE A 139 -9.14 -3.69 -11.46
N GLU A 140 -8.79 -3.94 -12.71
CA GLU A 140 -9.65 -4.52 -13.76
C GLU A 140 -9.80 -6.05 -13.65
N VAL A 141 -8.72 -6.78 -13.35
CA VAL A 141 -8.69 -8.25 -13.37
C VAL A 141 -9.54 -8.88 -12.25
N GLU A 142 -9.73 -8.20 -11.12
CA GLU A 142 -10.50 -8.76 -9.99
C GLU A 142 -12.03 -8.88 -10.25
N ILE A 143 -12.51 -8.42 -11.41
CA ILE A 143 -13.90 -8.65 -11.86
C ILE A 143 -14.15 -10.14 -12.21
N ALA A 144 -13.10 -10.92 -12.50
CA ALA A 144 -13.30 -12.31 -12.92
C ALA A 144 -13.63 -13.29 -11.78
N SER A 145 -13.56 -12.88 -10.50
CA SER A 145 -13.77 -13.77 -9.33
C SER A 145 -14.96 -13.41 -8.43
N LYS A 146 -15.74 -12.37 -8.76
CA LYS A 146 -17.02 -12.09 -8.08
C LYS A 146 -18.14 -12.02 -9.13
N GLU A 147 -18.74 -13.17 -9.41
CA GLU A 147 -20.05 -13.21 -10.06
C GLU A 147 -21.05 -12.38 -9.24
N PRO A 148 -21.91 -11.58 -9.90
CA PRO A 148 -22.92 -10.79 -9.22
C PRO A 148 -23.93 -11.71 -8.53
N VAL A 149 -24.05 -11.61 -7.21
CA VAL A 149 -25.19 -12.14 -6.46
C VAL A 149 -26.42 -11.39 -6.97
N THR A 150 -27.16 -12.05 -7.85
CA THR A 150 -28.48 -11.63 -8.28
C THR A 150 -29.40 -11.64 -7.06
N PRO A 151 -30.08 -10.53 -6.73
CA PRO A 151 -31.17 -10.56 -5.76
C PRO A 151 -32.26 -11.47 -6.33
N ARG A 152 -32.48 -12.64 -5.70
CA ARG A 152 -33.69 -13.42 -5.95
C ARG A 152 -34.89 -12.57 -5.56
N GLU A 153 -35.74 -12.26 -6.54
CA GLU A 153 -37.09 -11.73 -6.33
C GLU A 153 -37.77 -12.53 -5.22
N VAL A 154 -38.23 -11.80 -4.19
CA VAL A 154 -39.14 -12.35 -3.19
C VAL A 154 -40.48 -12.48 -3.90
N GLU A 155 -40.81 -13.69 -4.34
CA GLU A 155 -42.15 -14.03 -4.80
C GLU A 155 -43.08 -13.96 -3.59
N ILE A 156 -43.88 -12.89 -3.52
CA ILE A 156 -44.99 -12.77 -2.59
C ILE A 156 -46.04 -13.76 -3.06
N ALA A 157 -46.12 -14.92 -2.42
CA ALA A 157 -47.30 -15.77 -2.51
C ALA A 157 -48.28 -15.33 -1.41
N GLU A 158 -49.30 -14.59 -1.84
CA GLU A 158 -50.56 -14.50 -1.11
C GLU A 158 -51.22 -15.89 -1.11
N GLU A 159 -51.51 -16.43 0.08
CA GLU A 159 -52.78 -17.13 0.42
C GLU A 159 -52.86 -17.39 1.94
#